data_AF-V8QZ99-F1
#
_entry.id   AF-V8QZ99-F1
#
_cell.length_a   1.000
_cell.length_b   1.000
_cell.length_c   1.000
_cell.angle_alpha   90.00
_cell.angle_beta   90.00
_cell.angle_gamma   90.00
#
_symmetry.space_group_name_H-M   'P 1'
#
loop_
_entity.id
_entity.type
_entity.pdbx_description
1 polymer ?
#
loop_
_entity_poly.entity_id
_entity_poly.type
_entity_poly.pdbx_seq_one_letter_code
_entity_poly.pdbx_strand_id
1 'polypeptide(L)'
;MRINGKNSISSYEYSVGNDSVDLTVKAHNTEGVTYAAYLLFADGTVIEKKWYKANGHFIFTNILPGDYKFRIYVLREDKKVSFLSTGFTVAQSSKELDDILAGINVSENLRKLLSKPISFFHFAFRKMRSAIFYSKVRSAIHGSIQINEITRREVCLEALTLCRAGGLLSHQFKFLMDCITYVSDIGFLEQNRVELLTLIANNQFIHPRDSIFWEGTIEYKVGNYFSAQIAFQSLLPLRNSLEHHQTGSISYFYRWDPETEYHEPKNINIVKMGTGDSAGVVLMSCDYGYFMSYFEKTISKLLANEIIVHIHLILPANVDVETLSGLNHERIGVSYEYESEDLNRNKKTYYSVARYLVCSSIIKGYGKPVLISDIDIDFQTNITSLFSKIEPNEIALIFSRHNLPWLRIMAGFNLFGAETADSEFLTYISRFLRYCVNTGRDGWTLDQTALDLSYRATRDVVSIKNLNSLKKFSVRQYSSRAAYRKKARHAIDTIKTADAD
;
A
#
# COMPACT_ATOMS: atom_id res chain seq x y z
N MET A 1 -2.08 31.06 -27.76
CA MET A 1 -3.39 31.49 -27.19
C MET A 1 -3.31 32.98 -26.89
N ARG A 2 -4.16 33.82 -27.49
CA ARG A 2 -4.18 35.28 -27.21
C ARG A 2 -5.16 35.55 -26.06
N ILE A 3 -4.67 36.10 -24.95
CA ILE A 3 -5.48 36.54 -23.81
C ILE A 3 -5.58 38.07 -23.91
N ASN A 4 -6.78 38.59 -24.16
CA ASN A 4 -7.04 40.03 -24.20
C ASN A 4 -7.41 40.52 -22.80
N GLY A 5 -6.44 41.11 -22.10
CA GLY A 5 -6.64 41.85 -20.84
C GLY A 5 -5.89 43.18 -20.91
N LYS A 6 -6.57 44.27 -20.56
CA LYS A 6 -6.16 45.68 -20.71
C LYS A 6 -4.96 46.14 -19.85
N ASN A 7 -4.06 45.25 -19.45
CA ASN A 7 -2.82 45.59 -18.73
C ASN A 7 -1.59 45.04 -19.47
N SER A 8 -1.07 45.87 -20.38
CA SER A 8 0.36 46.12 -20.68
C SER A 8 1.39 44.97 -20.77
N ILE A 9 1.02 43.72 -21.10
CA ILE A 9 1.97 42.70 -21.60
C ILE A 9 1.34 41.88 -22.75
N SER A 10 2.18 41.65 -23.75
CA SER A 10 1.97 40.92 -25.00
C SER A 10 2.26 39.42 -24.86
N SER A 11 1.87 38.71 -25.91
CA SER A 11 1.90 37.25 -25.99
C SER A 11 3.23 36.61 -25.59
N TYR A 12 3.12 35.39 -25.05
CA TYR A 12 4.20 34.43 -25.00
C TYR A 12 3.92 33.30 -25.98
N GLU A 13 5.00 32.73 -26.53
CA GLU A 13 5.00 31.55 -27.37
C GLU A 13 5.98 30.55 -26.75
N TYR A 14 5.64 29.27 -26.82
CA TYR A 14 6.56 28.23 -26.39
C TYR A 14 6.52 27.04 -27.35
N SER A 15 7.64 26.35 -27.47
CA SER A 15 7.73 25.06 -28.14
C SER A 15 8.26 24.02 -27.18
N VAL A 16 7.64 22.84 -27.21
CA VAL A 16 7.97 21.72 -26.32
C VAL A 16 8.74 20.69 -27.13
N GLY A 17 10.01 20.50 -26.79
CA GLY A 17 10.83 19.39 -27.23
C GLY A 17 10.73 18.19 -26.28
N ASN A 18 11.51 17.14 -26.55
CA ASN A 18 11.49 15.90 -25.75
C ASN A 18 11.99 16.10 -24.31
N ASP A 19 12.94 17.02 -24.11
CA ASP A 19 13.58 17.33 -22.82
C ASP A 19 13.85 18.82 -22.64
N SER A 20 13.31 19.67 -23.50
CA SER A 20 13.52 21.12 -23.46
C SER A 20 12.24 21.87 -23.77
N VAL A 21 12.10 23.05 -23.22
CA VAL A 21 11.04 23.98 -23.60
C VAL A 21 11.67 25.32 -23.88
N ASP A 22 11.44 25.79 -25.10
CA ASP A 22 11.81 27.11 -25.54
C ASP A 22 10.63 28.05 -25.30
N LEU A 23 10.85 29.11 -24.54
CA LEU A 23 9.88 30.14 -24.21
C LEU A 23 10.36 31.48 -24.75
N THR A 24 9.51 32.11 -25.56
CA THR A 24 9.70 33.48 -26.03
C THR A 24 8.58 34.37 -25.50
N VAL A 25 8.96 35.45 -24.81
CA VAL A 25 8.04 36.47 -24.29
C VAL A 25 8.24 37.75 -25.09
N LYS A 26 7.15 38.32 -25.64
CA LYS A 26 7.21 39.56 -26.44
C LYS A 26 6.53 40.69 -25.65
N ALA A 27 7.08 41.91 -25.65
CA ALA A 27 6.44 43.17 -25.19
C ALA A 27 5.93 44.02 -26.39
N HIS A 28 4.81 44.74 -26.26
CA HIS A 28 4.31 45.68 -27.28
C HIS A 28 5.19 46.94 -27.40
N ASN A 29 6.09 47.17 -26.43
CA ASN A 29 7.14 48.17 -26.46
C ASN A 29 8.36 47.59 -25.71
N THR A 30 9.50 47.45 -26.40
CA THR A 30 10.68 46.70 -25.92
C THR A 30 11.71 47.58 -25.20
N GLU A 31 11.59 48.90 -25.29
CA GLU A 31 12.59 49.81 -24.74
C GLU A 31 12.55 49.82 -23.21
N GLY A 32 13.69 49.53 -22.57
CA GLY A 32 13.82 49.49 -21.11
C GLY A 32 13.13 48.31 -20.40
N VAL A 33 12.71 47.27 -21.11
CA VAL A 33 11.99 46.11 -20.55
C VAL A 33 12.93 44.92 -20.33
N THR A 34 12.82 44.28 -19.16
CA THR A 34 13.49 43.00 -18.89
C THR A 34 12.52 41.92 -18.40
N TYR A 35 12.83 40.66 -18.72
CA TYR A 35 11.95 39.52 -18.47
C TYR A 35 12.60 38.48 -17.58
N ALA A 36 11.88 37.93 -16.61
CA ALA A 36 12.26 36.72 -15.90
C ALA A 36 11.21 35.63 -16.14
N ALA A 37 11.63 34.36 -16.21
CA ALA A 37 10.71 33.24 -16.42
C ALA A 37 11.01 32.13 -15.42
N TYR A 38 9.98 31.71 -14.69
CA TYR A 38 10.05 30.58 -13.79
C TYR A 38 9.27 29.44 -14.42
N LEU A 39 9.88 28.26 -14.48
CA LEU A 39 9.20 27.02 -14.83
C LEU A 39 8.62 26.42 -13.55
N LEU A 40 7.34 26.03 -13.59
CA LEU A 40 6.62 25.46 -12.45
C LEU A 40 5.92 24.17 -12.87
N PHE A 41 5.77 23.25 -11.92
CA PHE A 41 4.81 22.16 -12.05
C PHE A 41 3.36 22.69 -12.05
N ALA A 42 2.42 21.87 -12.51
CA ALA A 42 0.99 22.19 -12.51
C ALA A 42 0.45 22.60 -11.12
N ASP A 43 0.97 21.99 -10.06
CA ASP A 43 0.64 22.31 -8.66
C ASP A 43 1.19 23.68 -8.19
N GLY A 44 2.08 24.31 -8.95
CA GLY A 44 2.70 25.60 -8.61
C GLY A 44 4.07 25.50 -7.95
N THR A 45 4.65 24.32 -7.81
CA THR A 45 6.03 24.15 -7.33
C THR A 45 7.03 24.67 -8.37
N VAL A 46 7.95 25.56 -7.96
CA VAL A 46 8.97 26.14 -8.86
C VAL A 46 10.10 25.14 -9.10
N ILE A 47 10.45 24.93 -10.37
CA ILE A 47 11.50 24.00 -10.82
C ILE A 47 12.80 24.75 -11.08
N GLU A 48 12.72 25.79 -11.91
CA GLU A 48 13.88 26.56 -12.35
C GLU A 48 13.49 28.02 -12.53
N LYS A 49 14.42 28.93 -12.22
CA LYS A 49 14.25 30.37 -12.37
C LYS A 49 15.31 30.89 -13.35
N LYS A 50 14.89 31.57 -14.41
CA LYS A 50 15.77 32.34 -15.28
C LYS A 50 15.53 33.83 -15.08
N TRP A 51 16.61 34.53 -14.75
CA TRP A 51 16.59 35.93 -14.37
C TRP A 51 16.62 36.88 -15.58
N TYR A 52 16.36 38.15 -15.29
CA TYR A 52 16.08 39.25 -16.21
C TYR A 52 16.97 39.28 -17.47
N LYS A 53 16.36 39.06 -18.65
CA LYS A 53 16.97 39.25 -19.97
C LYS A 53 16.23 40.30 -20.77
N ALA A 54 16.92 41.02 -21.66
CA ALA A 54 16.30 42.01 -22.55
C ALA A 54 15.57 41.38 -23.75
N ASN A 55 15.99 40.19 -24.20
CA ASN A 55 15.45 39.54 -25.40
C ASN A 55 14.19 38.68 -25.15
N GLY A 56 13.78 38.48 -23.90
CA GLY A 56 12.59 37.69 -23.56
C GLY A 56 12.67 36.20 -23.92
N HIS A 57 13.86 35.67 -24.21
CA HIS A 57 14.06 34.29 -24.67
C HIS A 57 14.70 33.40 -23.60
N PHE A 58 14.04 32.27 -23.33
CA PHE A 58 14.41 31.32 -22.28
C PHE A 58 14.32 29.90 -22.81
N ILE A 59 15.45 29.20 -22.79
CA ILE A 59 15.48 27.76 -23.03
C ILE A 59 15.62 27.09 -21.67
N PHE A 60 14.66 26.25 -21.30
CA PHE A 60 14.76 25.34 -20.18
C PHE A 60 15.14 23.97 -20.74
N THR A 61 16.18 23.34 -20.22
CA THR A 61 16.67 22.03 -20.68
C THR A 61 16.58 21.01 -19.55
N ASN A 62 16.68 19.71 -19.90
CA ASN A 62 16.46 18.62 -18.96
C ASN A 62 15.07 18.70 -18.27
N ILE A 63 14.07 19.25 -18.95
CA ILE A 63 12.71 19.31 -18.45
C ILE A 63 12.12 17.92 -18.52
N LEU A 64 11.69 17.43 -17.37
CA LEU A 64 11.07 16.14 -17.26
C LEU A 64 9.73 16.12 -18.01
N PRO A 65 9.24 14.98 -18.48
CA PRO A 65 7.86 14.90 -18.96
C PRO A 65 6.90 15.28 -17.85
N GLY A 66 5.84 16.02 -18.14
CA GLY A 66 5.09 16.61 -17.05
C GLY A 66 4.05 17.62 -17.47
N ASP A 67 3.21 18.03 -16.52
CA ASP A 67 2.31 19.16 -16.71
C ASP A 67 2.92 20.36 -16.01
N TYR A 68 3.15 21.41 -16.79
CA TYR A 68 3.93 22.57 -16.41
C TYR A 68 3.16 23.84 -16.69
N LYS A 69 3.63 24.92 -16.07
CA LYS A 69 3.22 26.29 -16.37
C LYS A 69 4.42 27.20 -16.17
N PHE A 70 4.39 28.35 -16.82
CA PHE A 70 5.35 29.41 -16.60
C PHE A 70 4.78 30.46 -15.68
N ARG A 71 5.61 31.02 -14.80
CA ARG A 71 5.37 32.31 -14.17
C ARG A 71 6.36 33.30 -14.76
N ILE A 72 5.84 34.26 -15.49
CA ILE A 72 6.65 35.24 -16.21
C ILE A 72 6.56 36.57 -15.48
N TYR A 73 7.71 37.23 -15.34
CA TYR A 73 7.84 38.55 -14.74
C TYR A 73 8.36 39.52 -15.80
N VAL A 74 7.76 40.71 -15.83
CA VAL A 74 8.19 41.81 -16.69
C VAL A 74 8.50 42.99 -15.79
N LEU A 75 9.69 43.57 -15.95
CA LEU A 75 10.14 44.75 -15.23
C LEU A 75 10.34 45.90 -16.22
N ARG A 76 9.69 47.04 -15.95
CA ARG A 76 9.83 48.28 -16.71
C ARG A 76 9.77 49.46 -15.75
N GLU A 77 10.76 50.36 -15.80
CA GLU A 77 10.77 51.62 -15.01
C GLU A 77 10.35 51.35 -13.54
N ASP A 78 11.01 50.36 -12.92
CA ASP A 78 10.79 49.87 -11.54
C ASP A 78 9.41 49.26 -11.22
N LYS A 79 8.52 49.13 -12.20
CA LYS A 79 7.24 48.40 -12.05
C LYS A 79 7.39 46.94 -12.48
N LYS A 80 7.12 46.04 -11.54
CA LYS A 80 7.14 44.58 -11.75
C LYS A 80 5.73 44.04 -11.90
N VAL A 81 5.46 43.40 -13.04
CA VAL A 81 4.20 42.70 -13.31
C VAL A 81 4.49 41.21 -13.47
N SER A 82 3.58 40.33 -13.01
CA SER A 82 3.72 38.89 -13.18
C SER A 82 2.44 38.23 -13.68
N PHE A 83 2.56 37.20 -14.50
CA PHE A 83 1.44 36.39 -14.96
C PHE A 83 1.79 34.90 -15.03
N LEU A 84 0.74 34.07 -15.08
CA LEU A 84 0.83 32.62 -15.13
C LEU A 84 0.36 32.13 -16.50
N SER A 85 1.13 31.26 -17.16
CA SER A 85 0.75 30.69 -18.45
C SER A 85 -0.41 29.69 -18.28
N THR A 86 -1.13 29.45 -19.37
CA THR A 86 -1.89 28.20 -19.51
C THR A 86 -0.94 27.02 -19.38
N GLY A 87 -1.39 25.96 -18.72
CA GLY A 87 -0.58 24.76 -18.54
C GLY A 87 -0.22 24.12 -19.88
N PHE A 88 0.88 23.37 -19.91
CA PHE A 88 1.34 22.61 -21.07
C PHE A 88 1.95 21.29 -20.62
N THR A 89 1.95 20.30 -21.51
CA THR A 89 2.46 18.96 -21.22
C THR A 89 3.73 18.70 -22.01
N VAL A 90 4.81 18.36 -21.32
CA VAL A 90 6.00 17.75 -21.92
C VAL A 90 5.75 16.25 -21.95
N ALA A 91 5.65 15.66 -23.14
CA ALA A 91 5.43 14.23 -23.30
C ALA A 91 6.77 13.49 -23.47
N GLN A 92 6.95 12.36 -22.79
CA GLN A 92 7.80 11.28 -23.30
C GLN A 92 6.88 10.14 -23.71
N SER A 93 7.25 9.45 -24.79
CA SER A 93 6.61 8.19 -25.11
C SER A 93 6.88 7.21 -23.96
N SER A 94 5.84 6.81 -23.23
CA SER A 94 5.92 5.65 -22.33
C SER A 94 6.38 4.39 -23.07
N LYS A 95 6.24 4.40 -24.40
CA LYS A 95 6.66 3.40 -25.36
C LYS A 95 8.13 2.98 -25.21
N GLU A 96 9.08 3.90 -25.01
CA GLU A 96 10.50 3.51 -24.87
C GLU A 96 10.75 2.68 -23.60
N LEU A 97 10.13 3.06 -22.48
CA LEU A 97 10.19 2.26 -21.25
C LEU A 97 9.42 0.93 -21.41
N ASP A 98 8.27 0.97 -22.08
CA ASP A 98 7.47 -0.22 -22.35
C ASP A 98 8.21 -1.19 -23.28
N ASP A 99 8.97 -0.71 -24.26
CA ASP A 99 9.80 -1.49 -25.19
C ASP A 99 11.04 -2.07 -24.48
N ILE A 100 11.67 -1.31 -23.57
CA ILE A 100 12.76 -1.78 -22.69
C ILE A 100 12.26 -2.88 -21.73
N LEU A 101 11.03 -2.79 -21.23
CA LEU A 101 10.46 -3.79 -20.33
C LEU A 101 9.83 -4.99 -21.06
N ALA A 102 9.40 -4.83 -22.32
CA ALA A 102 8.78 -5.87 -23.14
C ALA A 102 9.77 -6.65 -24.02
N GLY A 103 10.99 -6.15 -24.20
CA GLY A 103 12.00 -6.80 -25.03
C GLY A 103 12.54 -8.11 -24.45
N ILE A 104 12.84 -9.07 -25.33
CA ILE A 104 13.42 -10.39 -24.98
C ILE A 104 14.85 -10.25 -24.42
N ASN A 105 15.57 -9.15 -24.71
CA ASN A 105 16.95 -8.93 -24.29
C ASN A 105 17.05 -8.12 -22.98
N VAL A 106 16.86 -8.79 -21.86
CA VAL A 106 16.91 -8.21 -20.50
C VAL A 106 18.21 -7.44 -20.24
N SER A 107 19.36 -8.02 -20.58
CA SER A 107 20.66 -7.41 -20.26
C SER A 107 20.90 -6.11 -21.02
N GLU A 108 20.59 -6.09 -22.32
CA GLU A 108 20.69 -4.87 -23.12
C GLU A 108 19.74 -3.78 -22.63
N ASN A 109 18.54 -4.17 -22.22
CA ASN A 109 17.52 -3.26 -21.72
C ASN A 109 17.89 -2.65 -20.35
N LEU A 110 18.41 -3.46 -19.42
CA LEU A 110 18.94 -2.98 -18.14
C LEU A 110 20.11 -2.01 -18.35
N ARG A 111 21.04 -2.33 -19.25
CA ARG A 111 22.18 -1.44 -19.56
C ARG A 111 21.73 -0.13 -20.19
N LYS A 112 20.81 -0.16 -21.16
CA LYS A 112 20.19 1.04 -21.76
C LYS A 112 19.47 1.91 -20.73
N LEU A 113 18.84 1.28 -19.74
CA LEU A 113 18.16 1.99 -18.66
C LEU A 113 19.17 2.66 -17.72
N LEU A 114 20.23 1.94 -17.32
CA LEU A 114 21.27 2.47 -16.46
C LEU A 114 22.10 3.58 -17.11
N SER A 115 22.23 3.58 -18.43
CA SER A 115 22.92 4.66 -19.16
C SER A 115 22.11 5.97 -19.21
N LYS A 116 20.85 5.99 -18.73
CA LYS A 116 20.04 7.22 -18.68
C LYS A 116 20.51 8.14 -17.53
N PRO A 117 20.40 9.46 -17.70
CA PRO A 117 20.85 10.43 -16.68
C PRO A 117 20.02 10.36 -15.38
N ILE A 118 20.57 10.86 -14.27
CA ILE A 118 19.88 10.98 -12.96
C ILE A 118 18.49 11.61 -13.10
N SER A 119 18.32 12.61 -13.95
CA SER A 119 17.04 13.28 -14.21
C SER A 119 15.96 12.32 -14.71
N PHE A 120 16.33 11.32 -15.50
CA PHE A 120 15.42 10.26 -15.97
C PHE A 120 14.95 9.37 -14.81
N PHE A 121 15.86 8.95 -13.93
CA PHE A 121 15.49 8.19 -12.74
C PHE A 121 14.67 9.04 -11.77
N HIS A 122 15.09 10.27 -11.47
CA HIS A 122 14.30 11.20 -10.65
C HIS A 122 12.91 11.45 -11.24
N PHE A 123 12.75 11.53 -12.56
CA PHE A 123 11.44 11.60 -13.19
C PHE A 123 10.61 10.32 -13.00
N ALA A 124 11.19 9.16 -13.29
CA ALA A 124 10.57 7.85 -13.09
C ALA A 124 10.20 7.58 -11.62
N PHE A 125 10.96 8.11 -10.66
CA PHE A 125 10.68 8.01 -9.23
C PHE A 125 9.69 9.07 -8.72
N ARG A 126 9.73 10.31 -9.24
CA ARG A 126 9.04 11.49 -8.66
C ARG A 126 7.69 11.82 -9.31
N LYS A 127 7.49 11.67 -10.64
CA LYS A 127 6.18 11.95 -11.30
C LYS A 127 5.29 10.71 -11.46
N MET A 128 5.86 9.51 -11.49
CA MET A 128 5.07 8.27 -11.58
C MET A 128 4.43 7.84 -10.25
N ARG A 129 4.67 8.58 -9.15
CA ARG A 129 4.81 8.02 -7.80
C ARG A 129 5.86 6.88 -7.85
N SER A 130 6.44 6.46 -6.74
CA SER A 130 7.13 5.17 -6.66
C SER A 130 6.21 3.95 -6.92
N ALA A 131 5.10 4.14 -7.65
CA ALA A 131 3.99 3.23 -7.83
C ALA A 131 3.48 3.21 -9.28
N ILE A 132 4.19 3.71 -10.29
CA ILE A 132 3.91 3.39 -11.71
C ILE A 132 5.16 2.84 -12.41
N PHE A 133 6.35 3.44 -12.30
CA PHE A 133 7.58 2.80 -12.80
C PHE A 133 7.90 1.58 -11.95
N TYR A 134 8.02 1.81 -10.65
CA TYR A 134 8.10 0.75 -9.67
C TYR A 134 6.87 -0.12 -9.73
N SER A 135 5.64 0.38 -9.96
CA SER A 135 4.50 -0.52 -10.15
C SER A 135 4.50 -1.24 -11.48
N LYS A 136 5.17 -0.81 -12.54
CA LYS A 136 5.26 -1.54 -13.83
C LYS A 136 6.32 -2.62 -13.73
N VAL A 137 7.47 -2.29 -13.18
CA VAL A 137 8.51 -3.25 -12.76
C VAL A 137 7.90 -4.21 -11.74
N ARG A 138 7.37 -3.74 -10.61
CA ARG A 138 6.59 -4.53 -9.62
C ARG A 138 5.37 -5.22 -10.22
N SER A 139 4.68 -4.72 -11.22
CA SER A 139 3.52 -5.40 -11.86
C SER A 139 3.98 -6.54 -12.75
N ALA A 140 5.07 -6.32 -13.49
CA ALA A 140 5.72 -7.35 -14.27
C ALA A 140 6.33 -8.43 -13.36
N ILE A 141 6.80 -8.03 -12.17
CA ILE A 141 7.43 -8.91 -11.18
C ILE A 141 6.40 -9.62 -10.27
N HIS A 142 5.35 -8.92 -9.82
CA HIS A 142 4.37 -9.40 -8.83
C HIS A 142 3.04 -9.89 -9.41
N GLY A 143 2.75 -9.77 -10.72
CA GLY A 143 1.76 -10.66 -11.33
C GLY A 143 0.72 -10.11 -12.31
N SER A 144 0.97 -9.06 -13.08
CA SER A 144 0.14 -8.76 -14.27
C SER A 144 0.83 -9.07 -15.61
N ILE A 145 2.15 -9.29 -15.63
CA ILE A 145 2.86 -9.89 -16.77
C ILE A 145 3.49 -11.19 -16.26
N GLN A 146 3.20 -12.32 -16.89
CA GLN A 146 3.90 -13.57 -16.57
C GLN A 146 5.33 -13.47 -17.14
N ILE A 147 6.25 -12.88 -16.39
CA ILE A 147 7.67 -13.07 -16.66
C ILE A 147 7.97 -14.53 -16.29
N ASN A 148 8.43 -15.33 -17.25
CA ASN A 148 8.84 -16.71 -17.00
C ASN A 148 10.02 -16.74 -16.02
N GLU A 149 10.22 -17.89 -15.36
CA GLU A 149 11.23 -18.03 -14.30
C GLU A 149 12.66 -17.80 -14.81
N ILE A 150 12.95 -18.18 -16.05
CA ILE A 150 14.24 -17.99 -16.72
C ILE A 150 14.58 -16.49 -16.79
N THR A 151 13.66 -15.68 -17.33
CA THR A 151 13.83 -14.23 -17.47
C THR A 151 14.00 -13.56 -16.10
N ARG A 152 13.33 -14.04 -15.04
CA ARG A 152 13.55 -13.51 -13.67
C ARG A 152 14.97 -13.75 -13.19
N ARG A 153 15.49 -14.96 -13.39
CA ARG A 153 16.85 -15.32 -12.99
C ARG A 153 17.88 -14.53 -13.78
N GLU A 154 17.68 -14.34 -15.08
CA GLU A 154 18.53 -13.50 -15.93
C GLU A 154 18.57 -12.04 -15.47
N VAL A 155 17.42 -11.43 -15.15
CA VAL A 155 17.35 -10.07 -14.57
C VAL A 155 18.19 -9.98 -13.30
N CYS A 156 18.05 -10.96 -12.40
CA CYS A 156 18.78 -10.96 -11.12
C CYS A 156 20.29 -11.15 -11.31
N LEU A 157 20.71 -12.03 -12.23
CA LEU A 157 22.12 -12.28 -12.54
C LEU A 157 22.78 -11.05 -13.18
N GLU A 158 22.13 -10.40 -14.13
CA GLU A 158 22.66 -9.18 -14.75
C GLU A 158 22.74 -8.05 -13.72
N ALA A 159 21.68 -7.85 -12.91
CA ALA A 159 21.68 -6.84 -11.86
C ALA A 159 22.83 -7.06 -10.86
N LEU A 160 23.03 -8.30 -10.42
CA LEU A 160 24.14 -8.66 -9.54
C LEU A 160 25.50 -8.42 -10.20
N THR A 161 25.65 -8.79 -11.48
CA THR A 161 26.88 -8.56 -12.26
C THR A 161 27.22 -7.07 -12.35
N LEU A 162 26.22 -6.22 -12.57
CA LEU A 162 26.39 -4.77 -12.61
C LEU A 162 26.73 -4.20 -11.24
N CYS A 163 26.13 -4.72 -10.15
CA CYS A 163 26.53 -4.36 -8.79
C CYS A 163 27.99 -4.74 -8.49
N ARG A 164 28.45 -5.91 -8.94
CA ARG A 164 29.85 -6.38 -8.79
C ARG A 164 30.84 -5.49 -9.54
N ALA A 165 30.47 -5.03 -10.73
CA ALA A 165 31.35 -4.20 -11.57
C ALA A 165 31.70 -2.85 -10.92
N GLY A 166 30.88 -2.38 -9.98
CA GLY A 166 31.08 -1.09 -9.31
C GLY A 166 30.82 0.11 -10.23
N GLY A 167 31.26 1.31 -9.82
CA GLY A 167 31.07 2.54 -10.58
C GLY A 167 29.62 3.03 -10.69
N LEU A 168 28.70 2.41 -9.96
CA LEU A 168 27.29 2.77 -9.93
C LEU A 168 27.06 4.00 -9.04
N LEU A 169 26.19 4.89 -9.51
CA LEU A 169 25.63 5.97 -8.70
C LEU A 169 24.64 5.38 -7.68
N SER A 170 24.47 6.04 -6.53
CA SER A 170 23.58 5.61 -5.43
C SER A 170 22.19 5.13 -5.90
N HIS A 171 21.53 5.89 -6.78
CA HIS A 171 20.21 5.55 -7.31
C HIS A 171 20.20 4.38 -8.30
N GLN A 172 21.28 4.16 -9.06
CA GLN A 172 21.42 3.01 -9.95
C GLN A 172 21.60 1.74 -9.14
N PHE A 173 22.48 1.77 -8.14
CA PHE A 173 22.66 0.66 -7.21
C PHE A 173 21.35 0.33 -6.48
N LYS A 174 20.64 1.35 -5.99
CA LYS A 174 19.33 1.21 -5.36
C LYS A 174 18.34 0.48 -6.28
N PHE A 175 18.23 0.94 -7.52
CA PHE A 175 17.35 0.31 -8.50
C PHE A 175 17.70 -1.18 -8.74
N LEU A 176 18.98 -1.52 -8.87
CA LEU A 176 19.41 -2.90 -9.09
C LEU A 176 19.15 -3.79 -7.86
N MET A 177 19.38 -3.28 -6.66
CA MET A 177 19.06 -4.00 -5.42
C MET A 177 17.56 -4.22 -5.25
N ASP A 178 16.75 -3.24 -5.63
CA ASP A 178 15.30 -3.40 -5.67
C ASP A 178 14.90 -4.48 -6.67
N CYS A 179 15.47 -4.49 -7.89
CA CYS A 179 15.27 -5.59 -8.83
C CYS A 179 15.63 -6.95 -8.20
N ILE A 180 16.81 -7.09 -7.61
CA ILE A 180 17.22 -8.36 -7.00
C ILE A 180 16.25 -8.76 -5.88
N THR A 181 15.98 -7.90 -4.90
CA THR A 181 15.18 -8.25 -3.73
C THR A 181 13.72 -8.55 -4.07
N TYR A 182 13.12 -7.85 -5.03
CA TYR A 182 11.73 -8.08 -5.42
C TYR A 182 11.54 -9.22 -6.43
N VAL A 183 12.50 -9.46 -7.34
CA VAL A 183 12.38 -10.42 -8.45
C VAL A 183 12.84 -11.83 -8.09
N SER A 184 13.93 -11.93 -7.34
CA SER A 184 14.60 -13.20 -7.09
C SER A 184 13.67 -14.24 -6.49
N ASP A 185 13.85 -15.50 -6.91
CA ASP A 185 13.37 -16.64 -6.14
C ASP A 185 14.25 -16.89 -4.90
N ILE A 186 13.81 -17.81 -4.05
CA ILE A 186 14.50 -18.15 -2.79
C ILE A 186 15.88 -18.76 -3.10
N GLY A 187 15.98 -19.65 -4.08
CA GLY A 187 17.23 -20.33 -4.42
C GLY A 187 18.31 -19.39 -4.94
N PHE A 188 17.93 -18.37 -5.74
CA PHE A 188 18.86 -17.30 -6.13
C PHE A 188 19.39 -16.54 -4.92
N LEU A 189 18.52 -16.15 -3.98
CA LEU A 189 18.94 -15.42 -2.79
C LEU A 189 19.82 -16.27 -1.88
N GLU A 190 19.49 -17.54 -1.67
CA GLU A 190 20.33 -18.46 -0.88
C GLU A 190 21.74 -18.58 -1.47
N GLN A 191 21.84 -18.75 -2.79
CA GLN A 191 23.13 -18.88 -3.49
C GLN A 191 23.99 -17.60 -3.41
N ASN A 192 23.37 -16.42 -3.40
CA ASN A 192 24.08 -15.14 -3.48
C ASN A 192 23.99 -14.32 -2.19
N ARG A 193 23.47 -14.89 -1.09
CA ARG A 193 23.13 -14.16 0.15
C ARG A 193 24.33 -13.39 0.70
N VAL A 194 25.43 -14.10 0.96
CA VAL A 194 26.63 -13.52 1.59
C VAL A 194 27.19 -12.37 0.76
N GLU A 195 27.22 -12.55 -0.56
CA GLU A 195 27.71 -11.54 -1.49
C GLU A 195 26.79 -10.31 -1.53
N LEU A 196 25.47 -10.50 -1.62
CA LEU A 196 24.51 -9.40 -1.62
C LEU A 196 24.63 -8.56 -0.34
N LEU A 197 24.72 -9.20 0.83
CA LEU A 197 24.91 -8.51 2.10
C LEU A 197 26.25 -7.76 2.14
N THR A 198 27.31 -8.35 1.57
CA THR A 198 28.62 -7.70 1.45
C THR A 198 28.57 -6.48 0.54
N LEU A 199 27.87 -6.57 -0.60
CA LEU A 199 27.67 -5.43 -1.51
C LEU A 199 26.87 -4.30 -0.85
N ILE A 200 25.84 -4.64 -0.06
CA ILE A 200 25.07 -3.68 0.71
C ILE A 200 25.95 -2.98 1.76
N ALA A 201 26.72 -3.76 2.53
CA ALA A 201 27.56 -3.24 3.62
C ALA A 201 28.71 -2.35 3.12
N ASN A 202 29.30 -2.68 1.97
CA ASN A 202 30.45 -1.97 1.42
C ASN A 202 30.08 -0.67 0.68
N ASN A 203 28.81 -0.43 0.36
CA ASN A 203 28.40 0.73 -0.41
C ASN A 203 28.07 1.94 0.48
N GLN A 204 29.06 2.81 0.66
CA GLN A 204 28.99 4.00 1.51
C GLN A 204 28.02 5.08 1.00
N PHE A 205 27.55 5.00 -0.25
CA PHE A 205 26.67 6.01 -0.86
C PHE A 205 25.17 5.68 -0.69
N ILE A 206 24.86 4.61 0.03
CA ILE A 206 23.49 4.17 0.27
C ILE A 206 23.00 4.73 1.60
N HIS A 207 21.77 5.24 1.59
CA HIS A 207 21.14 5.68 2.81
C HIS A 207 20.91 4.47 3.76
N PRO A 208 21.26 4.55 5.06
CA PRO A 208 21.16 3.42 5.99
C PRO A 208 19.79 2.72 6.02
N ARG A 209 18.71 3.47 5.81
CA ARG A 209 17.36 2.90 5.72
C ARG A 209 17.22 1.85 4.60
N ASP A 210 17.84 2.09 3.44
CA ASP A 210 17.67 1.25 2.25
C ASP A 210 18.52 -0.02 2.41
N SER A 211 19.73 0.09 2.96
CA SER A 211 20.60 -1.06 3.27
C SER A 211 19.95 -2.00 4.28
N ILE A 212 19.50 -1.47 5.42
CA ILE A 212 18.82 -2.25 6.47
C ILE A 212 17.55 -2.91 5.93
N PHE A 213 16.78 -2.20 5.09
CA PHE A 213 15.56 -2.76 4.50
C PHE A 213 15.84 -3.94 3.55
N TRP A 214 16.86 -3.84 2.69
CA TRP A 214 17.23 -4.96 1.81
C TRP A 214 17.81 -6.12 2.58
N GLU A 215 18.64 -5.87 3.59
CA GLU A 215 19.13 -6.91 4.51
C GLU A 215 17.95 -7.68 5.11
N GLY A 216 17.00 -6.97 5.74
CA GLY A 216 15.81 -7.60 6.32
C GLY A 216 14.98 -8.37 5.29
N THR A 217 14.85 -7.86 4.07
CA THR A 217 14.10 -8.51 2.99
C THR A 217 14.79 -9.77 2.49
N ILE A 218 16.12 -9.74 2.31
CA ILE A 218 16.92 -10.88 1.88
C ILE A 218 16.84 -11.97 2.94
N GLU A 219 17.12 -11.65 4.21
CA GLU A 219 17.04 -12.59 5.32
C GLU A 219 15.65 -13.21 5.46
N TYR A 220 14.61 -12.39 5.30
CA TYR A 220 13.23 -12.88 5.37
C TYR A 220 12.94 -13.91 4.28
N LYS A 221 13.33 -13.63 3.03
CA LYS A 221 13.05 -14.49 1.89
C LYS A 221 13.80 -15.82 1.93
N VAL A 222 15.02 -15.84 2.48
CA VAL A 222 15.79 -17.08 2.68
C VAL A 222 15.38 -17.84 3.96
N GLY A 223 14.35 -17.39 4.67
CA GLY A 223 13.84 -18.05 5.86
C GLY A 223 14.60 -17.78 7.16
N ASN A 224 15.58 -16.86 7.16
CA ASN A 224 16.28 -16.42 8.36
C ASN A 224 15.49 -15.32 9.08
N TYR A 225 14.32 -15.69 9.59
CA TYR A 225 13.34 -14.74 10.14
C TYR A 225 13.85 -13.95 11.35
N PHE A 226 14.72 -14.55 12.17
CA PHE A 226 15.31 -13.86 13.32
C PHE A 226 16.21 -12.70 12.88
N SER A 227 17.12 -12.95 11.92
CA SER A 227 18.00 -11.91 11.39
C SER A 227 17.19 -10.85 10.64
N ALA A 228 16.17 -11.27 9.88
CA ALA A 228 15.24 -10.36 9.23
C ALA A 228 14.56 -9.43 10.22
N GLN A 229 14.07 -9.97 11.34
CA GLN A 229 13.43 -9.20 12.39
C GLN A 229 14.40 -8.19 13.02
N ILE A 230 15.65 -8.57 13.30
CA ILE A 230 16.69 -7.67 13.84
C ILE A 230 16.96 -6.51 12.86
N ALA A 231 17.13 -6.82 11.57
CA ALA A 231 17.35 -5.80 10.55
C ALA A 231 16.14 -4.84 10.49
N PHE A 232 14.93 -5.36 10.36
CA PHE A 232 13.73 -4.54 10.33
C PHE A 232 13.53 -3.70 11.60
N GLN A 233 13.81 -4.23 12.80
CA GLN A 233 13.81 -3.47 14.06
C GLN A 233 14.75 -2.25 14.02
N SER A 234 15.89 -2.39 13.37
CA SER A 234 16.88 -1.32 13.21
C SER A 234 16.39 -0.17 12.32
N LEU A 235 15.27 -0.33 11.59
CA LEU A 235 14.61 0.75 10.84
C LEU A 235 13.77 1.68 11.73
N LEU A 236 13.45 1.30 12.97
CA LEU A 236 12.54 2.07 13.83
C LEU A 236 12.98 3.53 14.06
N PRO A 237 14.28 3.84 14.27
CA PRO A 237 14.77 5.22 14.34
C PRO A 237 14.60 5.99 13.04
N LEU A 238 14.56 5.29 11.90
CA LEU A 238 14.49 5.85 10.55
C LEU A 238 13.06 5.87 9.98
N ARG A 239 12.04 5.49 10.76
CA ARG A 239 10.65 5.30 10.30
C ARG A 239 10.05 6.46 9.50
N ASN A 240 10.40 7.71 9.82
CA ASN A 240 9.89 8.90 9.13
C ASN A 240 10.49 9.09 7.73
N SER A 241 11.55 8.35 7.42
CA SER A 241 12.24 8.37 6.13
C SER A 241 11.86 7.18 5.25
N LEU A 242 11.07 6.24 5.75
CA LEU A 242 10.71 5.04 5.00
C LEU A 242 9.74 5.35 3.85
N GLU A 243 9.91 4.66 2.73
CA GLU A 243 8.96 4.69 1.63
C GLU A 243 7.66 3.96 2.01
N HIS A 244 6.54 4.32 1.38
CA HIS A 244 5.22 3.81 1.77
C HIS A 244 5.09 2.27 1.80
N HIS A 245 5.84 1.55 0.96
CA HIS A 245 5.82 0.08 0.97
C HIS A 245 6.66 -0.52 2.11
N GLN A 246 7.65 0.25 2.61
CA GLN A 246 8.50 -0.07 3.76
C GLN A 246 7.81 0.26 5.10
N THR A 247 6.78 1.14 5.09
CA THR A 247 6.07 1.58 6.32
C THR A 247 4.97 0.62 6.79
N GLY A 248 4.64 -0.44 6.05
CA GLY A 248 3.54 -1.37 6.38
C GLY A 248 3.81 -2.29 7.59
N SER A 249 4.88 -2.07 8.36
CA SER A 249 5.36 -3.07 9.30
C SER A 249 6.03 -2.49 10.53
N ILE A 250 5.60 -1.31 10.96
CA ILE A 250 6.06 -0.78 12.24
C ILE A 250 5.88 -1.84 13.35
N SER A 251 4.82 -2.67 13.28
CA SER A 251 4.58 -3.82 14.16
C SER A 251 5.63 -4.95 14.06
N TYR A 252 6.24 -5.17 12.89
CA TYR A 252 7.34 -6.12 12.68
C TYR A 252 8.66 -5.62 13.30
N PHE A 253 8.77 -4.31 13.54
CA PHE A 253 9.94 -3.66 14.15
C PHE A 253 9.97 -3.79 15.67
N TYR A 254 9.22 -4.72 16.24
CA TYR A 254 9.13 -4.90 17.68
C TYR A 254 9.54 -6.30 18.08
N ARG A 255 10.36 -6.36 19.13
CA ARG A 255 10.65 -7.62 19.81
C ARG A 255 9.47 -7.91 20.70
N TRP A 256 8.80 -9.02 20.44
CA TRP A 256 7.69 -9.49 21.25
C TRP A 256 7.99 -10.91 21.71
N ASP A 257 7.49 -11.24 22.90
CA ASP A 257 7.63 -12.55 23.50
C ASP A 257 6.23 -13.17 23.61
N PRO A 258 5.99 -14.34 22.97
CA PRO A 258 4.72 -15.03 23.01
C PRO A 258 4.31 -15.55 24.39
N GLU A 259 5.25 -15.61 25.34
CA GLU A 259 5.00 -16.04 26.72
C GLU A 259 4.62 -14.89 27.66
N THR A 260 4.76 -13.64 27.21
CA THR A 260 4.31 -12.51 28.03
C THR A 260 2.78 -12.52 28.13
N GLU A 261 2.24 -12.49 29.35
CA GLU A 261 0.82 -12.29 29.57
C GLU A 261 0.41 -10.85 29.22
N TYR A 262 -0.65 -10.71 28.44
CA TYR A 262 -1.23 -9.42 28.08
C TYR A 262 -2.69 -9.37 28.49
N HIS A 263 -3.14 -8.21 28.97
CA HIS A 263 -4.53 -8.00 29.36
C HIS A 263 -5.49 -8.37 28.21
N GLU A 264 -6.47 -9.19 28.54
CA GLU A 264 -7.63 -9.47 27.70
C GLU A 264 -8.36 -8.15 27.38
N PRO A 265 -8.72 -7.91 26.11
CA PRO A 265 -9.67 -6.84 25.78
C PRO A 265 -10.94 -7.01 26.63
N LYS A 266 -11.49 -5.90 27.11
CA LYS A 266 -12.71 -5.91 27.92
C LYS A 266 -13.84 -6.61 27.16
N ASN A 267 -14.61 -7.44 27.89
CA ASN A 267 -15.89 -8.07 27.55
C ASN A 267 -16.37 -7.91 26.10
N ILE A 268 -16.07 -8.89 25.24
CA ILE A 268 -16.79 -9.07 23.98
C ILE A 268 -18.25 -9.37 24.36
N ASN A 269 -19.17 -8.46 24.01
CA ASN A 269 -20.58 -8.64 24.29
C ASN A 269 -21.23 -9.32 23.09
N ILE A 270 -21.53 -10.61 23.21
CA ILE A 270 -22.32 -11.32 22.19
C ILE A 270 -23.80 -11.02 22.47
N VAL A 271 -24.44 -10.28 21.56
CA VAL A 271 -25.87 -9.94 21.65
C VAL A 271 -26.70 -11.14 21.22
N LYS A 272 -26.36 -11.70 20.06
CA LYS A 272 -27.00 -12.90 19.53
C LYS A 272 -26.12 -13.64 18.55
N MET A 273 -26.37 -14.93 18.44
CA MET A 273 -25.85 -15.76 17.37
C MET A 273 -26.89 -15.84 16.26
N GLY A 274 -26.42 -15.82 15.02
CA GLY A 274 -27.28 -16.07 13.86
C GLY A 274 -27.70 -17.54 13.83
N THR A 275 -28.90 -17.82 13.31
CA THR A 275 -29.43 -19.18 13.14
C THR A 275 -29.59 -19.51 11.66
N GLY A 276 -29.79 -20.80 11.34
CA GLY A 276 -30.04 -21.27 9.98
C GLY A 276 -29.12 -22.41 9.54
N ASP A 277 -29.49 -23.09 8.46
CA ASP A 277 -28.77 -24.24 7.94
C ASP A 277 -27.66 -23.84 6.96
N SER A 278 -26.77 -22.95 7.38
CA SER A 278 -25.61 -22.57 6.57
C SER A 278 -24.41 -23.47 6.89
N ALA A 279 -23.64 -23.83 5.85
CA ALA A 279 -22.42 -24.63 5.99
C ALA A 279 -21.30 -23.89 6.75
N GLY A 280 -21.40 -22.57 6.92
CA GLY A 280 -20.42 -21.77 7.65
C GLY A 280 -20.92 -20.38 7.96
N VAL A 281 -20.03 -19.56 8.52
CA VAL A 281 -20.33 -18.20 8.97
C VAL A 281 -19.33 -17.23 8.34
N VAL A 282 -19.81 -16.08 7.87
CA VAL A 282 -18.92 -14.97 7.49
C VAL A 282 -18.80 -14.01 8.67
N LEU A 283 -17.59 -13.87 9.20
CA LEU A 283 -17.26 -12.95 10.28
C LEU A 283 -16.65 -11.67 9.72
N MET A 284 -17.22 -10.53 10.12
CA MET A 284 -16.70 -9.20 9.79
C MET A 284 -16.56 -8.37 11.07
N SER A 285 -15.62 -7.42 11.07
CA SER A 285 -15.57 -6.35 12.07
C SER A 285 -15.55 -4.99 11.39
N CYS A 286 -16.19 -4.00 12.02
CA CYS A 286 -16.17 -2.62 11.55
C CYS A 286 -16.49 -1.62 12.65
N ASP A 287 -16.12 -0.36 12.41
CA ASP A 287 -16.64 0.77 13.18
C ASP A 287 -18.06 1.12 12.71
N TYR A 288 -18.71 1.99 13.48
CA TYR A 288 -20.04 2.51 13.16
C TYR A 288 -20.10 3.14 11.75
N GLY A 289 -19.09 3.91 11.35
CA GLY A 289 -19.07 4.58 10.05
C GLY A 289 -19.09 3.60 8.88
N TYR A 290 -18.29 2.54 8.96
CA TYR A 290 -18.27 1.49 7.95
C TYR A 290 -19.53 0.63 7.99
N PHE A 291 -20.10 0.35 9.17
CA PHE A 291 -21.41 -0.29 9.29
C PHE A 291 -22.46 0.49 8.48
N MET A 292 -22.65 1.78 8.77
CA MET A 292 -23.63 2.63 8.07
C MET A 292 -23.38 2.73 6.55
N SER A 293 -22.15 2.50 6.12
CA SER A 293 -21.75 2.64 4.71
C SER A 293 -21.93 1.38 3.90
N TYR A 294 -21.57 0.23 4.46
CA TYR A 294 -21.41 -1.02 3.72
C TYR A 294 -22.40 -2.11 4.13
N PHE A 295 -22.93 -2.09 5.35
CA PHE A 295 -23.72 -3.18 5.92
C PHE A 295 -24.82 -3.66 4.98
N GLU A 296 -25.79 -2.81 4.64
CA GLU A 296 -26.93 -3.19 3.82
C GLU A 296 -26.49 -3.86 2.51
N LYS A 297 -25.54 -3.25 1.79
CA LYS A 297 -25.12 -3.73 0.48
C LYS A 297 -24.35 -5.05 0.54
N THR A 298 -23.45 -5.20 1.50
CA THR A 298 -22.63 -6.41 1.64
C THR A 298 -23.47 -7.56 2.20
N ILE A 299 -24.23 -7.29 3.25
CA ILE A 299 -24.96 -8.31 4.00
C ILE A 299 -26.17 -8.83 3.21
N SER A 300 -26.93 -7.98 2.51
CA SER A 300 -28.03 -8.46 1.67
C SER A 300 -27.59 -9.49 0.62
N LYS A 301 -26.36 -9.37 0.09
CA LYS A 301 -25.80 -10.34 -0.86
C LYS A 301 -25.50 -11.68 -0.21
N LEU A 302 -24.96 -11.67 1.00
CA LEU A 302 -24.67 -12.90 1.75
C LEU A 302 -25.97 -13.59 2.19
N LEU A 303 -26.94 -12.82 2.69
CA LEU A 303 -28.26 -13.33 3.07
C LEU A 303 -29.02 -13.93 1.89
N ALA A 304 -28.92 -13.33 0.69
CA ALA A 304 -29.51 -13.88 -0.54
C ALA A 304 -28.91 -15.23 -0.96
N ASN A 305 -27.75 -15.61 -0.40
CA ASN A 305 -27.12 -16.92 -0.58
C ASN A 305 -27.28 -17.82 0.66
N GLU A 306 -28.21 -17.47 1.56
CA GLU A 306 -28.52 -18.20 2.80
C GLU A 306 -27.33 -18.35 3.76
N ILE A 307 -26.36 -17.45 3.66
CA ILE A 307 -25.16 -17.45 4.50
C ILE A 307 -25.46 -16.81 5.85
N ILE A 308 -24.99 -17.44 6.93
CA ILE A 308 -24.98 -16.80 8.25
C ILE A 308 -23.86 -15.76 8.28
N VAL A 309 -24.18 -14.56 8.76
CA VAL A 309 -23.21 -13.49 8.94
C VAL A 309 -23.11 -13.18 10.42
N HIS A 310 -21.89 -13.08 10.94
CA HIS A 310 -21.63 -12.50 12.25
C HIS A 310 -20.87 -11.19 12.09
N ILE A 311 -21.36 -10.12 12.73
CA ILE A 311 -20.71 -8.81 12.69
C ILE A 311 -20.31 -8.42 14.10
N HIS A 312 -19.03 -8.13 14.25
CA HIS A 312 -18.48 -7.54 15.44
C HIS A 312 -18.36 -6.02 15.27
N LEU A 313 -19.10 -5.27 16.09
CA LEU A 313 -19.19 -3.81 16.01
C LEU A 313 -18.31 -3.16 17.06
N ILE A 314 -17.47 -2.21 16.63
CA ILE A 314 -16.75 -1.32 17.54
C ILE A 314 -17.49 0.01 17.54
N LEU A 315 -18.19 0.30 18.63
CA LEU A 315 -19.18 1.38 18.72
C LEU A 315 -18.66 2.55 19.57
N PRO A 316 -18.96 3.80 19.19
CA PRO A 316 -18.88 4.93 20.12
C PRO A 316 -19.77 4.68 21.36
N ALA A 317 -19.37 5.22 22.52
CA ALA A 317 -20.06 4.97 23.80
C ALA A 317 -21.53 5.41 23.83
N ASN A 318 -21.90 6.38 22.97
CA ASN A 318 -23.25 6.92 22.86
C ASN A 318 -24.14 6.18 21.84
N VAL A 319 -23.64 5.12 21.20
CA VAL A 319 -24.41 4.31 20.25
C VAL A 319 -24.86 3.03 20.92
N ASP A 320 -26.17 2.84 21.01
CA ASP A 320 -26.76 1.58 21.44
C ASP A 320 -26.93 0.64 20.23
N VAL A 321 -26.40 -0.58 20.37
CA VAL A 321 -26.47 -1.64 19.36
C VAL A 321 -27.91 -2.00 19.00
N GLU A 322 -28.85 -1.90 19.95
CA GLU A 322 -30.27 -2.23 19.72
C GLU A 322 -30.95 -1.24 18.76
N THR A 323 -30.41 -0.02 18.64
CA THR A 323 -30.95 1.02 17.76
C THR A 323 -30.53 0.86 16.30
N LEU A 324 -29.57 -0.04 16.01
CA LEU A 324 -29.03 -0.23 14.68
C LEU A 324 -29.98 -1.06 13.80
N SER A 325 -30.51 -0.41 12.77
CA SER A 325 -31.47 -1.02 11.85
C SER A 325 -30.86 -2.17 11.03
N GLY A 326 -31.69 -3.15 10.70
CA GLY A 326 -31.31 -4.29 9.87
C GLY A 326 -30.58 -5.43 10.61
N LEU A 327 -30.26 -5.27 11.89
CA LEU A 327 -29.67 -6.34 12.70
C LEU A 327 -30.67 -7.44 13.09
N ASN A 328 -31.99 -7.23 12.98
CA ASN A 328 -33.02 -8.17 13.45
C ASN A 328 -33.23 -9.43 12.55
N HIS A 329 -32.38 -9.67 11.56
CA HIS A 329 -32.49 -10.87 10.74
C HIS A 329 -32.01 -12.12 11.52
N GLU A 330 -32.67 -13.27 11.36
CA GLU A 330 -32.34 -14.52 12.08
C GLU A 330 -30.92 -15.01 11.77
N ARG A 331 -30.49 -14.90 10.50
CA ARG A 331 -29.15 -15.29 10.02
C ARG A 331 -28.04 -14.27 10.34
N ILE A 332 -28.36 -13.19 11.07
CA ILE A 332 -27.38 -12.20 11.51
C ILE A 332 -27.08 -12.42 13.00
N GLY A 333 -25.83 -12.78 13.30
CA GLY A 333 -25.27 -12.69 14.63
C GLY A 333 -24.58 -11.35 14.85
N VAL A 334 -24.58 -10.90 16.11
CA VAL A 334 -24.07 -9.60 16.50
C VAL A 334 -23.26 -9.75 17.78
N SER A 335 -22.05 -9.20 17.76
CA SER A 335 -21.29 -8.89 18.95
C SER A 335 -20.80 -7.45 18.90
N TYR A 336 -20.48 -6.85 20.03
CA TYR A 336 -19.95 -5.50 20.07
C TYR A 336 -19.02 -5.26 21.24
N GLU A 337 -18.26 -4.18 21.09
CA GLU A 337 -17.50 -3.53 22.15
C GLU A 337 -17.57 -2.01 21.96
N TYR A 338 -17.34 -1.27 23.04
CA TYR A 338 -17.25 0.17 22.99
C TYR A 338 -15.80 0.61 22.74
N GLU A 339 -15.63 1.69 21.97
CA GLU A 339 -14.34 2.34 21.81
C GLU A 339 -13.77 2.75 23.17
N SER A 340 -12.57 2.26 23.50
CA SER A 340 -11.85 2.75 24.67
C SER A 340 -11.09 4.05 24.36
N GLU A 341 -10.89 4.88 25.39
CA GLU A 341 -10.06 6.08 25.29
C GLU A 341 -8.60 5.74 24.92
N ASP A 342 -8.12 4.56 25.33
CA ASP A 342 -6.77 4.06 25.05
C ASP A 342 -6.54 3.78 23.55
N LEU A 343 -7.60 3.52 22.78
CA LEU A 343 -7.50 3.26 21.33
C LEU A 343 -7.17 4.52 20.49
N ASN A 344 -7.11 5.70 21.11
CA ASN A 344 -7.03 7.00 20.41
C ASN A 344 -5.84 7.17 19.45
N ARG A 345 -4.74 6.41 19.58
CA ARG A 345 -3.58 6.55 18.69
C ARG A 345 -3.71 5.82 17.35
N ASN A 346 -4.55 4.78 17.22
CA ASN A 346 -4.68 4.04 15.96
C ASN A 346 -5.97 3.21 15.80
N LYS A 347 -7.10 3.76 16.24
CA LYS A 347 -8.46 3.16 16.13
C LYS A 347 -8.73 2.40 14.83
N LYS A 348 -8.32 2.95 13.68
CA LYS A 348 -8.51 2.33 12.36
C LYS A 348 -7.83 0.96 12.22
N THR A 349 -6.62 0.82 12.74
CA THR A 349 -5.93 -0.48 12.75
C THR A 349 -6.67 -1.44 13.66
N TYR A 350 -7.08 -1.00 14.85
CA TYR A 350 -7.84 -1.85 15.76
C TYR A 350 -9.12 -2.42 15.11
N TYR A 351 -9.93 -1.57 14.46
CA TYR A 351 -11.16 -2.01 13.78
C TYR A 351 -10.90 -3.11 12.74
N SER A 352 -9.75 -3.06 12.06
CA SER A 352 -9.36 -4.07 11.06
C SER A 352 -8.92 -5.40 11.67
N VAL A 353 -8.35 -5.39 12.89
CA VAL A 353 -7.83 -6.60 13.53
C VAL A 353 -8.82 -7.26 14.50
N ALA A 354 -9.85 -6.53 14.96
CA ALA A 354 -10.84 -7.02 15.94
C ALA A 354 -11.51 -8.35 15.53
N ARG A 355 -11.82 -8.55 14.24
CA ARG A 355 -12.31 -9.84 13.71
C ARG A 355 -11.43 -11.05 14.04
N TYR A 356 -10.11 -10.88 14.16
CA TYR A 356 -9.20 -11.96 14.56
C TYR A 356 -9.19 -12.16 16.07
N LEU A 357 -9.37 -11.09 16.86
CA LEU A 357 -9.47 -11.17 18.32
C LEU A 357 -10.72 -11.93 18.76
N VAL A 358 -11.85 -11.74 18.05
CA VAL A 358 -13.11 -12.41 18.39
C VAL A 358 -13.28 -13.77 17.70
N CYS A 359 -12.43 -14.12 16.73
CA CYS A 359 -12.62 -15.28 15.86
C CYS A 359 -12.79 -16.60 16.64
N SER A 360 -11.96 -16.84 17.65
CA SER A 360 -12.04 -18.05 18.47
C SER A 360 -13.41 -18.21 19.15
N SER A 361 -13.89 -17.14 19.81
CA SER A 361 -15.22 -17.13 20.45
C SER A 361 -16.35 -17.35 19.44
N ILE A 362 -16.22 -16.78 18.23
CA ILE A 362 -17.22 -16.95 17.18
C ILE A 362 -17.24 -18.39 16.64
N ILE A 363 -16.07 -19.00 16.40
CA ILE A 363 -15.99 -20.41 15.99
C ILE A 363 -16.66 -21.30 17.05
N LYS A 364 -16.33 -21.10 18.34
CA LYS A 364 -16.93 -21.88 19.45
C LYS A 364 -18.44 -21.72 19.51
N GLY A 365 -18.92 -20.48 19.42
CA GLY A 365 -20.34 -20.19 19.54
C GLY A 365 -21.19 -20.77 18.41
N TYR A 366 -20.64 -20.83 17.18
CA TYR A 366 -21.36 -21.39 16.04
C TYR A 366 -21.13 -22.89 15.83
N GLY A 367 -19.98 -23.43 16.27
CA GLY A 367 -19.57 -24.80 15.95
C GLY A 367 -19.45 -25.06 14.44
N LYS A 368 -19.11 -24.02 13.67
CA LYS A 368 -19.07 -24.04 12.19
C LYS A 368 -17.78 -23.38 11.68
N PRO A 369 -17.34 -23.69 10.45
CA PRO A 369 -16.27 -22.95 9.80
C PRO A 369 -16.58 -21.46 9.68
N VAL A 370 -15.57 -20.61 9.90
CA VAL A 370 -15.69 -19.14 9.89
C VAL A 370 -14.80 -18.54 8.80
N LEU A 371 -15.40 -17.82 7.86
CA LEU A 371 -14.71 -16.98 6.88
C LEU A 371 -14.59 -15.56 7.43
N ILE A 372 -13.38 -15.13 7.79
CA ILE A 372 -13.09 -13.72 8.07
C ILE A 372 -13.10 -12.93 6.78
N SER A 373 -13.87 -11.83 6.75
CA SER A 373 -13.97 -10.91 5.61
C SER A 373 -13.83 -9.44 6.01
N ASP A 374 -13.33 -8.60 5.10
CA ASP A 374 -13.62 -7.16 5.14
C ASP A 374 -15.10 -6.91 4.84
N ILE A 375 -15.70 -5.89 5.45
CA ILE A 375 -17.08 -5.47 5.16
C ILE A 375 -17.20 -4.78 3.78
N ASP A 376 -16.10 -4.26 3.23
CA ASP A 376 -16.09 -3.54 1.95
C ASP A 376 -15.88 -4.43 0.71
N ILE A 377 -15.94 -5.75 0.91
CA ILE A 377 -15.89 -6.76 -0.14
C ILE A 377 -17.23 -6.88 -0.85
N ASP A 378 -17.17 -6.86 -2.19
CA ASP A 378 -18.28 -7.08 -3.07
C ASP A 378 -18.41 -8.57 -3.42
N PHE A 379 -19.28 -9.29 -2.70
CA PHE A 379 -19.58 -10.70 -2.96
C PHE A 379 -20.39 -10.87 -4.25
N GLN A 380 -19.70 -11.04 -5.37
CA GLN A 380 -20.33 -11.24 -6.69
C GLN A 380 -20.65 -12.71 -7.00
N THR A 381 -20.11 -13.64 -6.23
CA THR A 381 -20.26 -15.08 -6.42
C THR A 381 -20.75 -15.74 -5.14
N ASN A 382 -21.55 -16.79 -5.28
CA ASN A 382 -21.92 -17.63 -4.14
C ASN A 382 -20.68 -18.33 -3.57
N ILE A 383 -20.43 -18.14 -2.28
CA ILE A 383 -19.26 -18.67 -1.57
C ILE A 383 -19.60 -19.88 -0.68
N THR A 384 -20.84 -20.36 -0.66
CA THR A 384 -21.31 -21.44 0.22
C THR A 384 -20.48 -22.71 0.04
N SER A 385 -20.12 -23.04 -1.21
CA SER A 385 -19.25 -24.19 -1.53
C SER A 385 -17.81 -24.05 -1.01
N LEU A 386 -17.40 -22.89 -0.48
CA LEU A 386 -16.07 -22.70 0.08
C LEU A 386 -15.94 -23.39 1.44
N PHE A 387 -17.01 -23.38 2.25
CA PHE A 387 -16.99 -23.94 3.60
C PHE A 387 -16.79 -25.46 3.61
N SER A 388 -17.21 -26.16 2.56
CA SER A 388 -17.02 -27.61 2.41
C SER A 388 -15.67 -28.01 1.79
N LYS A 389 -14.77 -27.07 1.53
CA LYS A 389 -13.45 -27.33 0.91
C LYS A 389 -12.28 -27.41 1.91
N ILE A 390 -12.58 -27.28 3.19
CA ILE A 390 -11.61 -27.38 4.28
C ILE A 390 -12.10 -28.39 5.31
N GLU A 391 -11.16 -29.07 5.95
CA GLU A 391 -11.45 -29.94 7.08
C GLU A 391 -11.72 -29.14 8.37
N PRO A 392 -12.38 -29.72 9.39
CA PRO A 392 -12.69 -29.02 10.63
C PRO A 392 -11.48 -28.41 11.37
N ASN A 393 -10.31 -29.05 11.29
CA ASN A 393 -9.07 -28.62 11.92
C ASN A 393 -8.12 -27.82 10.98
N GLU A 394 -8.56 -27.49 9.76
CA GLU A 394 -7.76 -26.76 8.77
C GLU A 394 -7.97 -25.24 8.83
N ILE A 395 -6.92 -24.49 8.50
CA ILE A 395 -6.97 -23.05 8.24
C ILE A 395 -6.60 -22.81 6.77
N ALA A 396 -7.36 -21.98 6.06
CA ALA A 396 -7.04 -21.60 4.69
C ALA A 396 -6.76 -20.09 4.57
N LEU A 397 -5.55 -19.76 4.13
CA LEU A 397 -5.03 -18.39 4.04
C LEU A 397 -4.83 -17.93 2.59
N ILE A 398 -4.98 -16.63 2.31
CA ILE A 398 -4.61 -16.06 1.02
C ILE A 398 -3.14 -15.66 1.01
N PHE A 399 -2.34 -16.38 0.23
CA PHE A 399 -0.96 -15.99 -0.06
C PHE A 399 -0.90 -15.07 -1.28
N SER A 400 -0.27 -13.91 -1.13
CA SER A 400 0.07 -13.06 -2.27
C SER A 400 1.40 -13.51 -2.88
N ARG A 401 1.72 -12.98 -4.06
CA ARG A 401 3.05 -13.09 -4.67
C ARG A 401 4.03 -12.02 -4.16
N HIS A 402 3.66 -11.29 -3.11
CA HIS A 402 4.55 -10.31 -2.50
C HIS A 402 5.52 -11.01 -1.56
N ASN A 403 6.76 -10.53 -1.58
CA ASN A 403 7.87 -11.14 -0.87
C ASN A 403 8.23 -10.39 0.43
N LEU A 404 7.37 -9.45 0.86
CA LEU A 404 7.51 -8.75 2.14
C LEU A 404 6.62 -9.42 3.19
N PRO A 405 7.07 -9.54 4.46
CA PRO A 405 6.31 -10.25 5.50
C PRO A 405 4.88 -9.73 5.64
N TRP A 406 4.71 -8.42 5.77
CA TRP A 406 3.42 -7.76 5.92
C TRP A 406 2.58 -7.72 4.64
N LEU A 407 3.04 -8.29 3.51
CA LEU A 407 2.27 -8.42 2.28
C LEU A 407 2.09 -9.88 1.85
N ARG A 408 2.79 -10.83 2.45
CA ARG A 408 2.80 -12.24 2.04
C ARG A 408 1.43 -12.89 2.22
N ILE A 409 0.78 -12.65 3.35
CA ILE A 409 -0.56 -13.17 3.63
C ILE A 409 -1.53 -12.00 3.61
N MET A 410 -2.57 -12.10 2.78
CA MET A 410 -3.60 -11.07 2.68
C MET A 410 -4.62 -11.25 3.80
N ALA A 411 -4.94 -10.16 4.48
CA ALA A 411 -6.02 -10.13 5.44
C ALA A 411 -7.37 -9.97 4.74
N GLY A 412 -8.45 -10.01 5.52
CA GLY A 412 -9.79 -9.69 5.01
C GLY A 412 -10.44 -10.75 4.13
N PHE A 413 -9.84 -11.93 3.94
CA PHE A 413 -10.50 -13.10 3.35
C PHE A 413 -9.76 -14.40 3.71
N ASN A 414 -9.98 -14.92 4.91
CA ASN A 414 -9.31 -16.13 5.43
C ASN A 414 -10.32 -17.05 6.10
N LEU A 415 -10.20 -18.36 5.91
CA LEU A 415 -11.19 -19.35 6.35
C LEU A 415 -10.61 -20.25 7.44
N PHE A 416 -11.37 -20.45 8.50
CA PHE A 416 -11.00 -21.19 9.69
C PHE A 416 -11.99 -22.34 9.89
N GLY A 417 -11.51 -23.57 10.05
CA GLY A 417 -12.35 -24.74 10.29
C GLY A 417 -13.05 -24.71 11.66
N ALA A 418 -14.09 -25.52 11.81
CA ALA A 418 -14.95 -25.53 13.00
C ALA A 418 -14.23 -25.90 14.32
N GLU A 419 -13.10 -26.60 14.24
CA GLU A 419 -12.30 -27.06 15.39
C GLU A 419 -11.04 -26.22 15.61
N THR A 420 -10.87 -25.12 14.87
CA THR A 420 -9.64 -24.30 14.93
C THR A 420 -9.66 -23.25 16.04
N ALA A 421 -10.75 -23.14 16.81
CA ALA A 421 -10.93 -22.10 17.82
C ALA A 421 -9.80 -22.05 18.85
N ASP A 422 -9.30 -23.22 19.26
CA ASP A 422 -8.23 -23.37 20.26
C ASP A 422 -6.88 -23.71 19.61
N SER A 423 -6.75 -23.53 18.29
CA SER A 423 -5.49 -23.76 17.59
C SER A 423 -4.38 -22.83 18.08
N GLU A 424 -3.14 -23.31 18.02
CA GLU A 424 -1.96 -22.47 18.29
C GLU A 424 -1.93 -21.24 17.38
N PHE A 425 -2.40 -21.37 16.13
CA PHE A 425 -2.45 -20.25 15.19
C PHE A 425 -3.34 -19.11 15.68
N LEU A 426 -4.59 -19.39 16.11
CA LEU A 426 -5.50 -18.36 16.63
C LEU A 426 -5.06 -17.84 18.00
N THR A 427 -4.40 -18.68 18.81
CA THR A 427 -3.80 -18.23 20.06
C THR A 427 -2.68 -17.23 19.81
N TYR A 428 -1.78 -17.56 18.88
CA TYR A 428 -0.62 -16.74 18.54
C TYR A 428 -1.03 -15.40 17.91
N ILE A 429 -1.98 -15.42 16.97
CA ILE A 429 -2.48 -14.18 16.34
C ILE A 429 -3.12 -13.27 17.39
N SER A 430 -3.92 -13.82 18.31
CA SER A 430 -4.60 -13.06 19.35
C SER A 430 -3.59 -12.43 20.32
N ARG A 431 -2.63 -13.20 20.82
CA ARG A 431 -1.56 -12.70 21.70
C ARG A 431 -0.74 -11.58 21.05
N PHE A 432 -0.33 -11.77 19.80
CA PHE A 432 0.46 -10.76 19.08
C PHE A 432 -0.34 -9.47 18.82
N LEU A 433 -1.61 -9.59 18.41
CA LEU A 433 -2.46 -8.43 18.18
C LEU A 433 -2.70 -7.65 19.48
N ARG A 434 -3.00 -8.35 20.57
CA ARG A 434 -3.17 -7.71 21.90
C ARG A 434 -1.90 -7.02 22.36
N TYR A 435 -0.74 -7.65 22.19
CA TYR A 435 0.55 -7.01 22.47
C TYR A 435 0.67 -5.68 21.72
N CYS A 436 0.42 -5.70 20.41
CA CYS A 436 0.58 -4.51 19.58
C CYS A 436 -0.39 -3.40 19.99
N VAL A 437 -1.65 -3.74 20.25
CA VAL A 437 -2.68 -2.79 20.67
C VAL A 437 -2.34 -2.20 22.05
N ASN A 438 -2.04 -3.04 23.04
CA ASN A 438 -1.79 -2.62 24.42
C ASN A 438 -0.50 -1.80 24.59
N THR A 439 0.44 -1.91 23.66
CA THR A 439 1.71 -1.18 23.71
C THR A 439 1.77 0.02 22.76
N GLY A 440 0.65 0.36 22.08
CA GLY A 440 0.60 1.45 21.10
C GLY A 440 1.50 1.21 19.89
N ARG A 441 1.67 -0.06 19.52
CA ARG A 441 2.53 -0.57 18.44
C ARG A 441 1.72 -1.04 17.23
N ASP A 442 0.45 -0.67 17.21
CA ASP A 442 -0.43 -0.87 16.08
C ASP A 442 0.03 -0.01 14.89
N GLY A 443 -0.16 -0.55 13.69
CA GLY A 443 0.31 0.08 12.46
C GLY A 443 -0.51 -0.36 11.26
N TRP A 444 -0.25 0.28 10.12
CA TRP A 444 -0.81 -0.17 8.85
C TRP A 444 -0.42 -1.64 8.62
N THR A 445 -1.34 -2.47 8.11
CA THR A 445 -1.13 -3.92 7.83
C THR A 445 -0.75 -4.77 9.05
N LEU A 446 -1.22 -4.39 10.25
CA LEU A 446 -1.03 -5.18 11.47
C LEU A 446 -1.63 -6.59 11.38
N ASP A 447 -2.84 -6.74 10.84
CA ASP A 447 -3.49 -8.03 10.61
C ASP A 447 -2.66 -8.94 9.69
N GLN A 448 -2.19 -8.41 8.57
CA GLN A 448 -1.33 -9.15 7.63
C GLN A 448 0.00 -9.58 8.29
N THR A 449 0.57 -8.70 9.12
CA THR A 449 1.77 -9.01 9.89
C THR A 449 1.51 -10.13 10.91
N ALA A 450 0.37 -10.05 11.62
CA ALA A 450 -0.03 -11.04 12.60
C ALA A 450 -0.25 -12.42 11.96
N LEU A 451 -0.89 -12.46 10.78
CA LEU A 451 -1.07 -13.69 10.00
C LEU A 451 0.26 -14.30 9.59
N ASP A 452 1.20 -13.51 9.06
CA ASP A 452 2.52 -14.00 8.64
C ASP A 452 3.33 -14.56 9.82
N LEU A 453 3.35 -13.84 10.95
CA LEU A 453 4.00 -14.28 12.17
C LEU A 453 3.40 -15.58 12.70
N SER A 454 2.06 -15.67 12.77
CA SER A 454 1.36 -16.87 13.22
C SER A 454 1.62 -18.05 12.30
N TYR A 455 1.55 -17.84 10.98
CA TYR A 455 1.88 -18.86 9.99
C TYR A 455 3.30 -19.40 10.19
N ARG A 456 4.30 -18.54 10.36
CA ARG A 456 5.68 -18.99 10.56
C ARG A 456 5.88 -19.74 11.86
N ALA A 457 5.20 -19.32 12.93
CA ALA A 457 5.32 -19.94 14.23
C ALA A 457 4.64 -21.31 14.33
N THR A 458 3.54 -21.52 13.59
CA THR A 458 2.67 -22.69 13.83
C THR A 458 2.45 -23.59 12.61
N ARG A 459 3.00 -23.28 11.43
CA ARG A 459 2.78 -24.06 10.19
C ARG A 459 3.19 -25.53 10.26
N ASP A 460 4.06 -25.89 11.21
CA ASP A 460 4.56 -27.26 11.37
C ASP A 460 3.64 -28.11 12.26
N VAL A 461 2.69 -27.48 12.97
CA VAL A 461 1.77 -28.12 13.92
C VAL A 461 0.29 -27.86 13.61
N VAL A 462 -0.02 -26.83 12.81
CA VAL A 462 -1.38 -26.51 12.33
C VAL A 462 -1.49 -26.81 10.84
N SER A 463 -2.57 -27.48 10.42
CA SER A 463 -2.84 -27.72 9.00
C SER A 463 -3.26 -26.43 8.30
N ILE A 464 -2.41 -25.92 7.40
CA ILE A 464 -2.63 -24.66 6.68
C ILE A 464 -2.67 -24.89 5.17
N LYS A 465 -3.75 -24.44 4.54
CA LYS A 465 -4.04 -24.56 3.11
C LYS A 465 -3.95 -23.21 2.40
N ASN A 466 -3.53 -23.24 1.13
CA ASN A 466 -3.53 -22.04 0.30
C ASN A 466 -4.93 -21.80 -0.28
N LEU A 467 -5.66 -20.80 0.24
CA LEU A 467 -7.01 -20.47 -0.19
C LEU A 467 -7.08 -20.06 -1.68
N ASN A 468 -5.97 -19.62 -2.28
CA ASN A 468 -5.93 -19.30 -3.72
C ASN A 468 -6.16 -20.51 -4.62
N SER A 469 -5.86 -21.73 -4.16
CA SER A 469 -6.14 -22.95 -4.94
C SER A 469 -7.61 -23.39 -4.82
N LEU A 470 -8.31 -22.95 -3.77
CA LEU A 470 -9.69 -23.32 -3.48
C LEU A 470 -10.71 -22.38 -4.13
N LYS A 471 -10.37 -21.08 -4.20
CA LYS A 471 -11.25 -20.06 -4.76
C LYS A 471 -11.15 -20.03 -6.29
N LYS A 472 -12.31 -19.99 -6.94
CA LYS A 472 -12.42 -19.78 -8.40
C LYS A 472 -12.84 -18.34 -8.75
N PHE A 473 -12.85 -17.44 -7.77
CA PHE A 473 -13.35 -16.08 -7.92
C PHE A 473 -12.36 -15.05 -7.35
N SER A 474 -12.41 -13.84 -7.92
CA SER A 474 -11.62 -12.72 -7.43
C SER A 474 -12.36 -12.03 -6.28
N VAL A 475 -11.69 -11.85 -5.15
CA VAL A 475 -12.16 -10.94 -4.09
C VAL A 475 -11.99 -9.52 -4.62
N ARG A 476 -13.08 -8.75 -4.68
CA ARG A 476 -13.06 -7.36 -5.16
C ARG A 476 -13.69 -6.47 -4.10
N GLN A 477 -13.08 -5.32 -3.86
CA GLN A 477 -13.73 -4.25 -3.12
C GLN A 477 -14.69 -3.48 -4.05
N TYR A 478 -15.67 -2.79 -3.47
CA TYR A 478 -16.55 -1.92 -4.25
C TYR A 478 -15.78 -0.86 -5.05
N SER A 479 -16.17 -0.60 -6.30
CA SER A 479 -15.50 0.39 -7.16
C SER A 479 -15.60 1.82 -6.63
N SER A 480 -16.68 2.17 -5.95
CA SER A 480 -16.97 3.52 -5.41
C SER A 480 -16.44 3.77 -3.99
N ARG A 481 -15.23 3.28 -3.66
CA ARG A 481 -14.64 3.40 -2.29
C ARG A 481 -14.62 4.83 -1.76
N ALA A 482 -14.35 5.82 -2.60
CA ALA A 482 -14.31 7.22 -2.18
C ALA A 482 -15.67 7.73 -1.68
N ALA A 483 -16.76 7.30 -2.33
CA ALA A 483 -18.12 7.67 -1.94
C ALA A 483 -18.50 7.02 -0.60
N TYR A 484 -18.21 5.72 -0.43
CA TYR A 484 -18.48 5.02 0.83
C TYR A 484 -17.66 5.57 2.00
N ARG A 485 -16.38 5.90 1.78
CA ARG A 485 -15.56 6.56 2.81
C ARG A 485 -16.06 7.96 3.17
N LYS A 486 -16.73 8.65 2.24
CA LYS A 486 -17.41 9.93 2.53
C LYS A 486 -18.65 9.68 3.39
N LYS A 487 -19.47 8.67 3.05
CA LYS A 487 -20.64 8.26 3.84
C LYS A 487 -20.24 7.83 5.26
N ALA A 488 -19.15 7.08 5.41
CA ALA A 488 -18.67 6.60 6.70
C ALA A 488 -18.25 7.74 7.62
N ARG A 489 -17.49 8.71 7.08
CA ARG A 489 -17.09 9.90 7.82
C ARG A 489 -18.31 10.73 8.24
N HIS A 490 -19.24 10.95 7.32
CA HIS A 490 -20.46 11.69 7.63
C HIS A 490 -21.26 11.04 8.78
N ALA A 491 -21.40 9.72 8.78
CA ALA A 491 -22.10 9.00 9.85
C ALA A 491 -21.42 9.18 11.23
N ILE A 492 -20.08 9.14 11.27
CA ILE A 492 -19.31 9.39 12.50
C ILE A 492 -19.45 10.85 12.95
N ASP A 493 -19.42 11.80 12.01
CA ASP A 493 -19.53 13.23 12.32
C ASP A 493 -20.92 13.56 12.92
N THR A 494 -22.00 12.96 12.40
CA THR A 494 -23.38 13.14 12.92
C THR A 494 -23.53 12.70 14.37
N ILE A 495 -22.89 11.60 14.77
CA ILE A 495 -22.90 11.13 16.16
C ILE A 495 -22.17 12.11 17.07
N LYS A 496 -20.99 12.58 16.65
CA LYS A 496 -20.18 13.50 17.46
C LYS A 496 -20.85 14.84 17.69
N THR A 497 -21.64 15.31 16.72
CA THR A 497 -22.42 16.54 16.90
C THR A 497 -23.58 16.34 17.87
N ALA A 498 -24.20 15.15 17.90
CA ALA A 498 -25.30 14.86 18.81
C ALA A 498 -24.85 14.76 20.29
N ASP A 499 -23.57 14.50 20.56
CA ASP A 499 -23.00 14.51 21.92
C ASP A 499 -22.59 15.91 22.41
N ALA A 500 -22.52 16.90 21.52
CA ALA A 500 -22.08 18.25 21.85
C ALA A 500 -23.24 19.19 22.20
N ASP A 501 -24.48 18.77 21.93
CA ASP A 501 -25.74 19.43 22.25
C ASP A 501 -26.39 18.76 23.47
#